data_AF-A0A524H0U1-F1
#
_entry.id   AF-A0A524H0U1-F1
#
_cell.length_a   1.000
_cell.length_b   1.000
_cell.length_c   1.000
_cell.angle_alpha   90.00
_cell.angle_beta   90.00
_cell.angle_gamma   90.00
#
_symmetry.space_group_name_H-M   'P 1'
#
loop_
_entity.id
_entity.type
_entity.pdbx_description
1 polymer ?
#
loop_
_entity_poly.entity_id
_entity_poly.type
_entity_poly.pdbx_seq_one_letter_code
_entity_poly.pdbx_strand_id
1 'polypeptide(L)'
;MAEIIVEEKAKGGKRKAKKHAPHIDMTPMVDLMCLLIVFFMLTTAFSKAKIMEIILPEKIKDPAKQEAPKILGSRTLNIILGPDNKVYTYPGSVRPEEYSAVPPILPP
;
A
#
# COMPACT_ATOMS: atom_id res chain seq x y z
N MET A 1 16.33 17.02 23.28
CA MET A 1 17.77 16.95 23.53
C MET A 1 17.98 15.86 24.56
N ALA A 2 18.63 14.77 24.14
CA ALA A 2 18.85 13.60 24.98
C ALA A 2 20.31 13.60 25.42
N GLU A 3 20.56 13.99 26.67
CA GLU A 3 21.91 14.20 27.19
C GLU A 3 22.25 13.15 28.26
N ILE A 4 23.51 12.72 28.30
CA ILE A 4 24.03 11.85 29.35
C ILE A 4 24.74 12.72 30.40
N ILE A 5 24.18 12.79 31.61
CA ILE A 5 24.80 13.48 32.74
C ILE A 5 25.82 12.54 33.38
N VAL A 6 27.11 12.83 33.22
CA VAL A 6 28.20 12.08 33.84
C VAL A 6 28.51 12.67 35.23
N GLU A 7 28.13 11.98 36.30
CA GLU A 7 28.52 12.36 37.68
C GLU A 7 29.94 11.87 38.02
N GLU A 8 30.90 12.79 38.15
CA GLU A 8 32.23 12.46 38.68
C GLU A 8 32.22 12.37 40.22
N LYS A 9 32.25 11.15 40.78
CA LYS A 9 32.54 10.94 42.22
C LYS A 9 34.03 11.14 42.51
N ALA A 10 34.40 12.32 42.98
CA ALA A 10 35.78 12.62 43.40
C ALA A 10 36.14 11.95 44.74
N LYS A 11 36.93 10.87 44.72
CA LYS A 11 37.66 10.35 45.90
C LYS A 11 39.09 10.91 45.92
N GLY A 12 39.38 11.76 46.91
CA GLY A 12 40.73 11.92 47.47
C GLY A 12 41.72 12.84 46.74
N GLY A 13 41.88 14.06 47.29
CA GLY A 13 43.18 14.71 47.54
C GLY A 13 44.27 14.67 46.46
N LYS A 14 44.02 15.21 45.25
CA LYS A 14 45.03 15.83 44.37
C LYS A 14 44.28 16.59 43.26
N ARG A 15 44.50 17.90 43.14
CA ARG A 15 43.88 18.75 42.10
C ARG A 15 44.39 18.32 40.72
N LYS A 16 43.77 17.31 40.10
CA LYS A 16 43.90 17.03 38.67
C LYS A 16 43.06 18.05 37.90
N ALA A 17 43.57 18.53 36.78
CA ALA A 17 42.83 19.43 35.89
C ALA A 17 41.47 18.81 35.55
N LYS A 18 40.38 19.57 35.75
CA LYS A 18 39.01 19.15 35.39
C LYS A 18 38.95 18.99 33.86
N LYS A 19 39.17 17.77 33.37
CA LYS A 19 38.80 17.43 32.00
C LYS A 19 37.27 17.38 31.99
N HIS A 20 36.62 18.36 31.38
CA HIS A 20 35.18 18.26 31.15
C HIS A 20 34.95 17.01 30.30
N ALA A 21 34.12 16.09 30.79
CA ALA A 21 33.70 14.95 30.01
C ALA A 21 33.06 15.47 28.70
N PRO A 22 33.40 14.88 27.53
CA PRO A 22 32.76 15.28 26.29
C PRO A 22 31.25 15.07 26.41
N HIS A 23 30.48 16.12 26.11
CA HIS A 23 29.02 16.06 26.05
C HIS A 23 28.63 15.16 24.88
N ILE A 24 27.87 14.11 25.17
CA ILE A 24 27.40 13.16 24.16
C ILE A 24 25.89 13.39 24.01
N ASP A 25 25.52 13.98 22.88
CA ASP A 25 24.12 14.15 22.49
C ASP A 25 23.63 12.89 21.77
N MET A 26 22.59 12.26 22.31
CA MET A 26 21.93 11.09 21.72
C MET A 26 20.77 11.49 20.79
N THR A 27 20.51 12.78 20.61
CA THR A 27 19.46 13.29 19.70
C THR A 27 19.56 12.71 18.28
N PRO A 28 20.76 12.51 17.67
CA PRO A 28 20.87 11.84 16.38
C PRO A 28 20.43 10.37 16.39
N MET A 29 20.59 9.66 17.53
CA MET A 29 20.15 8.28 17.66
C MET A 29 18.63 8.16 17.82
N VAL A 30 18.01 9.11 18.53
CA VAL A 30 16.55 9.15 18.71
C VAL A 30 15.83 9.43 17.40
N ASP A 31 16.39 10.31 16.55
CA ASP A 31 15.83 10.64 15.25
C ASP A 31 15.84 9.44 14.28
N LEU A 32 16.91 8.64 14.27
CA LEU A 32 16.97 7.39 13.50
C LEU A 32 15.90 6.39 13.92
N MET A 33 15.60 6.28 15.23
CA MET A 33 14.55 5.39 15.72
C MET A 33 13.16 5.88 15.35
N CYS A 34 12.94 7.20 15.38
CA CYS A 34 11.68 7.81 14.92
C CYS A 34 11.47 7.53 13.42
N LEU A 35 12.51 7.70 12.60
CA LEU A 35 12.47 7.43 11.16
C LEU A 35 12.09 5.98 10.88
N LEU A 36 12.69 5.01 11.60
CA LEU A 36 12.37 3.59 11.46
C LEU A 36 10.93 3.27 11.87
N ILE A 37 10.43 3.82 12.98
CA ILE A 37 9.04 3.60 13.42
C ILE A 37 8.06 4.15 12.38
N VAL A 38 8.28 5.37 11.88
CA VAL A 38 7.42 5.97 10.86
C VAL A 38 7.48 5.18 9.55
N PHE A 39 8.67 4.77 9.12
CA PHE A 39 8.84 3.94 7.92
C PHE A 39 8.16 2.58 8.05
N PHE A 40 8.30 1.90 9.19
CA PHE A 40 7.60 0.63 9.45
C PHE A 40 6.09 0.81 9.58
N MET A 41 5.61 1.88 10.21
CA MET A 41 4.18 2.18 10.28
C MET A 41 3.59 2.56 8.91
N LEU A 42 4.35 3.26 8.06
CA LEU A 42 3.90 3.61 6.72
C LEU A 42 3.90 2.39 5.78
N THR A 43 4.95 1.57 5.81
CA THR A 43 5.03 0.33 5.02
C THR A 43 3.93 -0.66 5.41
N THR A 44 3.65 -0.82 6.71
CA THR A 44 2.52 -1.64 7.18
C THR A 44 1.15 -1.10 6.74
N ALA A 45 0.98 0.22 6.62
CA ALA A 45 -0.26 0.82 6.09
C ALA A 45 -0.47 0.48 4.60
N PHE A 46 0.58 0.47 3.79
CA PHE A 46 0.49 0.08 2.38
C PHE A 46 0.37 -1.42 2.14
N SER A 47 0.82 -2.25 3.10
CA SER A 47 0.61 -3.71 3.05
C SER A 47 -0.80 -4.15 3.41
N LYS A 48 -1.65 -3.27 3.98
CA LYS A 48 -3.07 -3.59 4.10
C LYS A 48 -3.65 -3.73 2.70
N ALA A 49 -4.06 -4.95 2.35
CA ALA A 49 -4.75 -5.23 1.11
C ALA A 49 -5.86 -4.18 0.91
N LYS A 50 -5.95 -3.61 -0.30
CA LYS A 50 -7.07 -2.79 -0.71
C LYS A 50 -8.28 -3.70 -0.86
N ILE A 51 -8.88 -4.10 0.26
CA ILE A 51 -10.04 -4.99 0.27
C ILE A 51 -11.21 -4.16 -0.26
N MET A 52 -11.67 -4.47 -1.46
CA MET A 52 -12.97 -4.03 -1.93
C MET A 52 -14.00 -4.95 -1.27
N GLU A 53 -14.86 -4.40 -0.41
CA GLU A 53 -16.02 -5.13 0.08
C GLU A 53 -17.00 -5.33 -1.08
N ILE A 54 -17.18 -6.58 -1.52
CA ILE A 54 -18.14 -6.93 -2.57
C ILE A 54 -19.43 -7.36 -1.88
N ILE A 55 -20.50 -6.57 -2.04
CA ILE A 55 -21.85 -6.97 -1.63
C ILE A 55 -22.40 -7.84 -2.76
N LEU A 56 -22.44 -9.16 -2.53
CA LEU A 56 -23.05 -10.09 -3.46
C LEU A 56 -24.58 -9.94 -3.38
N PRO A 57 -25.29 -9.88 -4.52
CA PRO A 57 -26.76 -9.90 -4.52
C PRO A 57 -27.29 -11.23 -3.97
N GLU A 58 -28.54 -11.22 -3.50
CA GLU A 58 -29.19 -12.43 -2.97
C GLU A 58 -29.17 -13.57 -4.01
N LYS A 59 -28.89 -14.79 -3.54
CA LYS A 59 -28.92 -15.99 -4.39
C LYS A 59 -30.35 -16.23 -4.87
N ILE A 60 -30.51 -16.30 -6.18
CA ILE A 60 -31.79 -16.57 -6.84
C ILE A 60 -32.29 -17.96 -6.42
N LYS A 61 -33.48 -18.02 -5.81
CA LYS A 61 -34.07 -19.26 -5.28
C LYS A 61 -34.72 -20.14 -6.37
N ASP A 62 -35.14 -19.53 -7.48
CA ASP A 62 -35.77 -20.20 -8.62
C ASP A 62 -35.10 -19.78 -9.94
N PRO A 63 -34.26 -20.63 -10.56
CA PRO A 63 -33.57 -20.30 -11.82
C PRO A 63 -34.51 -20.17 -13.03
N ALA A 64 -35.79 -20.55 -12.89
CA ALA A 64 -36.78 -20.55 -13.97
C ALA A 64 -37.69 -19.31 -14.03
N LYS A 65 -37.68 -18.43 -13.02
CA LYS A 65 -38.62 -17.31 -12.89
C LYS A 65 -38.05 -15.93 -13.19
N GLN A 66 -36.77 -15.84 -13.54
CA GLN A 66 -36.13 -14.57 -13.75
C GLN A 66 -35.44 -14.58 -15.12
N GLU A 67 -36.09 -13.96 -16.11
CA GLU A 67 -35.39 -13.59 -17.34
C GLU A 67 -34.23 -12.68 -16.92
N ALA A 68 -33.01 -13.05 -17.30
CA ALA A 68 -31.87 -12.16 -17.15
C ALA A 68 -32.24 -10.81 -17.80
N PRO A 69 -31.98 -9.67 -17.15
CA PRO A 69 -32.30 -8.37 -17.74
C PRO A 69 -31.68 -8.30 -19.13
N LYS A 70 -32.49 -8.08 -20.16
CA LYS A 70 -32.03 -7.95 -21.55
C LYS A 70 -31.24 -6.65 -21.66
N ILE A 71 -29.93 -6.74 -21.49
CA ILE A 71 -29.01 -5.61 -21.60
C ILE A 71 -28.70 -5.41 -23.08
N LEU A 72 -28.95 -4.21 -23.60
CA LEU A 72 -28.52 -3.83 -24.95
C LEU A 72 -27.00 -3.87 -25.04
N GLY A 73 -26.46 -4.52 -26.07
CA GLY A 73 -25.01 -4.61 -26.30
C GLY A 73 -24.32 -3.25 -26.46
N SER A 74 -25.04 -2.19 -26.83
CA SER A 74 -24.48 -0.83 -26.85
C SER A 74 -24.11 -0.29 -25.46
N ARG A 75 -24.62 -0.90 -24.38
CA ARG A 75 -24.39 -0.50 -22.99
C ARG A 75 -23.49 -1.48 -22.22
N THR A 76 -22.88 -2.45 -22.89
CA THR A 76 -21.96 -3.40 -22.26
C THR A 76 -20.52 -3.01 -22.56
N LEU A 77 -19.67 -3.06 -21.53
CA LEU A 77 -18.22 -2.90 -21.64
C LEU A 77 -17.57 -4.16 -21.11
N ASN A 78 -16.78 -4.83 -21.94
CA ASN A 78 -16.02 -6.00 -21.53
C ASN A 78 -14.62 -5.56 -21.13
N ILE A 79 -14.17 -6.01 -19.96
CA ILE A 79 -12.86 -5.72 -19.40
C ILE A 79 -12.14 -7.06 -19.24
N ILE A 80 -10.99 -7.20 -19.89
CA ILE A 80 -10.16 -8.40 -19.83
C ILE A 80 -8.81 -8.02 -19.22
N LEU A 81 -8.46 -8.70 -18.13
CA LEU A 81 -7.12 -8.64 -17.55
C LEU A 81 -6.20 -9.58 -18.31
N GLY A 82 -5.25 -9.02 -19.05
CA GLY A 82 -4.21 -9.79 -19.71
C GLY A 82 -2.89 -9.80 -18.94
N PRO A 83 -1.88 -10.52 -19.44
CA PRO A 83 -0.53 -10.52 -18.87
C PRO A 83 0.08 -9.11 -18.88
N ASP A 84 1.03 -8.86 -17.97
CA ASP A 84 1.78 -7.61 -17.81
C ASP A 84 0.96 -6.38 -17.38
N ASN A 85 -0.07 -6.54 -16.52
CA ASN A 85 -0.94 -5.45 -16.06
C ASN A 85 -1.67 -4.69 -17.19
N LYS A 86 -1.82 -5.32 -18.36
CA LYS A 86 -2.55 -4.73 -19.48
C LYS A 86 -4.04 -5.03 -19.35
N VAL A 87 -4.84 -3.97 -19.42
CA VAL A 87 -6.30 -4.06 -19.41
C VAL A 87 -6.78 -3.87 -20.85
N TYR A 88 -7.40 -4.91 -21.40
CA TYR A 88 -8.02 -4.87 -22.70
C TYR A 88 -9.50 -4.56 -22.53
N THR A 89 -10.02 -3.61 -23.30
CA THR A 89 -11.43 -3.22 -23.19
C THR A 89 -12.07 -3.14 -24.56
N TYR A 90 -13.31 -3.61 -24.67
CA TYR A 90 -14.11 -3.40 -25.86
C TYR A 90 -15.59 -3.20 -25.51
N PRO A 91 -16.27 -2.24 -26.16
CA PRO A 91 -17.72 -2.07 -26.03
C PRO A 91 -18.47 -3.13 -26.83
N GLY A 92 -19.57 -3.63 -26.28
CA GLY A 92 -20.49 -4.53 -26.98
C GLY A 92 -20.01 -5.97 -27.14
N SER A 93 -20.61 -6.65 -28.11
CA SER A 93 -20.33 -8.06 -28.41
C SER A 93 -19.41 -8.15 -29.62
N VAL A 94 -18.33 -8.94 -29.50
CA VAL A 94 -17.42 -9.21 -30.62
C VAL A 94 -18.13 -10.11 -31.64
N ARG A 95 -18.09 -9.73 -32.91
CA ARG A 95 -18.60 -10.56 -34.00
C ARG A 95 -17.63 -11.71 -34.27
N PRO A 96 -18.09 -12.88 -34.73
CA PRO A 96 -17.21 -14.03 -34.96
C PRO A 96 -16.02 -13.79 -35.89
N GLU A 97 -16.15 -12.83 -36.79
CA GLU A 97 -15.13 -12.42 -37.76
C GLU A 97 -13.98 -11.62 -37.12
N GLU A 98 -14.20 -11.03 -35.94
CA GLU A 98 -13.28 -10.13 -35.26
C GLU A 98 -12.55 -10.79 -34.07
N TYR A 99 -12.79 -12.09 -33.81
CA TYR A 99 -12.14 -12.82 -32.71
C TYR A 99 -10.62 -12.90 -32.82
N SER A 100 -10.06 -12.75 -34.02
CA SER A 100 -8.62 -12.76 -34.23
C SER A 100 -7.95 -11.39 -34.04
N ALA A 101 -8.74 -10.32 -33.89
CA ALA A 101 -8.20 -8.98 -33.68
C ALA A 101 -7.80 -8.81 -32.21
N VAL A 102 -6.62 -8.22 -31.97
CA VAL A 102 -6.18 -7.88 -30.62
C VAL A 102 -7.11 -6.76 -30.10
N PRO A 103 -7.80 -6.95 -28.97
CA PRO A 103 -8.71 -5.94 -28.45
C PRO A 103 -7.95 -4.65 -28.12
N PRO A 104 -8.61 -3.47 -28.19
CA PRO A 104 -7.99 -2.21 -27.84
C PRO A 104 -7.45 -2.24 -26.40
N ILE A 105 -6.18 -1.86 -26.25
CA ILE A 105 -5.53 -1.74 -24.96
C ILE A 105 -5.95 -0.40 -24.36
N LEU A 106 -6.42 -0.42 -23.10
CA LEU A 106 -6.63 0.82 -22.37
C LEU A 106 -5.26 1.48 -22.15
N PRO A 107 -5.06 2.76 -22.53
CA PRO A 107 -3.82 3.46 -22.23
C PRO A 107 -3.52 3.40 -20.72
N PRO A 108 -2.22 3.43 -20.34
CA PRO A 108 -1.80 3.30 -18.94
C PRO A 108 -2.34 4.41 -18.04
#